data_AF-A0A7K2XVN1-F1
#
_entry.id   AF-A0A7K2XVN1-F1
#
_cell.length_a   1.000
_cell.length_b   1.000
_cell.length_c   1.000
_cell.angle_alpha   90.00
_cell.angle_beta   90.00
_cell.angle_gamma   90.00
#
_symmetry.space_group_name_H-M   'P 1'
#
loop_
_entity.id
_entity.type
_entity.pdbx_description
1 polymer ?
#
loop_
_entity_poly.entity_id
_entity_poly.type
_entity_poly.pdbx_seq_one_letter_code
_entity_poly.pdbx_strand_id
1 'polypeptide(L)'
;MSDVPLLGPLETARIREGIAAAVIGAPEGLADALEHDADGYLRLVDASRVGAEEASRLLREAVQGARAAGHSWETVGRILGVSRQAAQQRFAGASAPGAPTGGGAGAAERRILSPLTAFNEMAALEEAGRDGWHLVGYGSFFHEVEASAHPWEHCRVTLSAGGRHRRMEAEGWIPVGAGWFPWRYYKRPLGPDTKAAR
;
A
#
# COMPACT_ATOMS: atom_id res chain seq x y z
N MET A 1 15.84 -21.21 18.59
CA MET A 1 14.72 -20.24 18.65
C MET A 1 13.67 -20.74 17.66
N SER A 2 12.52 -21.15 18.19
CA SER A 2 11.61 -22.12 17.58
C SER A 2 11.04 -21.72 16.21
N ASP A 3 10.87 -22.73 15.36
CA ASP A 3 10.29 -22.73 14.01
C ASP A 3 8.76 -22.59 14.05
N VAL A 4 8.26 -21.68 14.90
CA VAL A 4 6.83 -21.46 15.09
C VAL A 4 6.35 -20.55 13.95
N PRO A 5 5.32 -20.96 13.19
CA PRO A 5 4.68 -20.10 12.21
C PRO A 5 4.27 -18.77 12.85
N LEU A 6 4.59 -17.65 12.20
CA LEU A 6 4.20 -16.32 12.69
C LEU A 6 2.68 -16.11 12.68
N LEU A 7 1.94 -16.95 11.94
CA LEU A 7 0.48 -16.97 11.89
C LEU A 7 -0.04 -18.28 12.46
N GLY A 8 -1.08 -18.20 13.30
CA GLY A 8 -1.82 -19.36 13.75
C GLY A 8 -2.70 -19.99 12.65
N PRO A 9 -3.21 -21.22 12.87
CA PRO A 9 -4.09 -21.90 11.91
C PRO A 9 -5.37 -21.12 11.59
N LEU A 10 -5.97 -20.48 12.60
CA LEU A 10 -7.19 -19.67 12.43
C LEU A 10 -6.94 -18.41 11.60
N GLU A 11 -5.80 -17.74 11.80
CA GLU A 11 -5.43 -16.55 11.01
C GLU A 11 -5.18 -16.94 9.55
N THR A 12 -4.49 -18.07 9.33
CA THR A 12 -4.29 -18.63 7.99
C THR A 12 -5.63 -18.95 7.31
N ALA A 13 -6.58 -19.56 8.03
CA ALA A 13 -7.90 -19.86 7.51
C ALA A 13 -8.66 -18.58 7.12
N ARG A 14 -8.65 -17.55 7.98
CA ARG A 14 -9.30 -16.26 7.69
C ARG A 14 -8.72 -15.57 6.46
N ILE A 15 -7.39 -15.61 6.27
CA ILE A 15 -6.75 -15.04 5.07
C ILE A 15 -7.22 -15.79 3.81
N ARG A 16 -7.23 -17.13 3.87
CA ARG A 16 -7.69 -17.96 2.74
C ARG A 16 -9.15 -17.69 2.39
N GLU A 17 -10.01 -17.62 3.40
CA GLU A 17 -11.44 -17.30 3.24
C GLU A 17 -11.64 -15.90 2.66
N GLY A 18 -10.90 -14.89 3.16
CA GLY A 18 -10.98 -13.52 2.64
C GLY A 18 -10.56 -13.41 1.18
N ILE A 19 -9.51 -14.12 0.77
CA ILE A 19 -9.08 -14.16 -0.64
C ILE A 19 -10.13 -14.87 -1.51
N ALA A 20 -10.66 -16.01 -1.07
CA ALA A 20 -11.69 -16.73 -1.80
C ALA A 20 -12.97 -15.89 -1.96
N ALA A 21 -13.40 -15.22 -0.88
CA ALA A 21 -14.54 -14.31 -0.90
C ALA A 21 -14.32 -13.13 -1.86
N ALA A 22 -13.11 -12.57 -1.92
CA ALA A 22 -12.80 -11.50 -2.86
C ALA A 22 -12.84 -11.99 -4.33
N VAL A 23 -12.29 -13.18 -4.62
CA VAL A 23 -12.29 -13.75 -5.97
C VAL A 23 -13.70 -14.10 -6.44
N ILE A 24 -14.52 -14.69 -5.58
CA ILE A 24 -15.88 -15.12 -5.94
C ILE A 24 -16.88 -13.94 -5.93
N GLY A 25 -16.73 -13.02 -4.97
CA GLY A 25 -17.70 -11.96 -4.72
C GLY A 25 -17.48 -10.68 -5.53
N ALA A 26 -16.31 -10.47 -6.14
CA ALA A 26 -16.04 -9.27 -6.94
C ALA A 26 -16.78 -9.26 -8.30
N PRO A 27 -16.83 -10.35 -9.09
CA PRO A 27 -17.54 -10.34 -10.37
C PRO A 27 -19.04 -10.58 -10.17
N GLU A 28 -19.87 -9.65 -10.64
CA GLU A 28 -21.32 -9.74 -10.50
C GLU A 28 -21.89 -11.02 -11.15
N GLY A 29 -22.74 -11.75 -10.41
CA GLY A 29 -23.39 -12.96 -10.91
C GLY A 29 -22.46 -14.15 -11.17
N LEU A 30 -21.21 -14.13 -10.68
CA LEU A 30 -20.28 -15.25 -10.89
C LEU A 30 -20.78 -16.56 -10.26
N ALA A 31 -21.35 -16.51 -9.06
CA ALA A 31 -21.88 -17.70 -8.39
C ALA A 31 -23.00 -18.37 -9.21
N ASP A 32 -23.94 -17.56 -9.72
CA ASP A 32 -25.03 -18.03 -10.57
C ASP A 32 -24.50 -18.59 -11.91
N ALA A 33 -23.52 -17.91 -12.53
CA ALA A 33 -22.88 -18.40 -13.74
C ALA A 33 -22.15 -19.73 -13.54
N LEU A 34 -21.48 -19.93 -12.39
CA LEU A 34 -20.81 -21.20 -12.10
C LEU A 34 -21.78 -22.38 -11.94
N GLU A 35 -23.02 -22.11 -11.54
CA GLU A 35 -24.06 -23.14 -11.39
C GLU A 35 -24.74 -23.51 -12.72
N HIS A 36 -24.77 -22.59 -13.69
CA HIS A 36 -25.61 -22.73 -14.88
C HIS A 36 -24.87 -22.61 -16.22
N ASP A 37 -23.61 -22.17 -16.23
CA ASP A 37 -22.84 -21.83 -17.43
C ASP A 37 -21.37 -22.26 -17.34
N ALA A 38 -20.89 -22.99 -18.36
CA ALA A 38 -19.49 -23.40 -18.46
C ALA A 38 -18.54 -22.19 -18.58
N ASP A 39 -18.98 -21.08 -19.18
CA ASP A 39 -18.17 -19.86 -19.29
C ASP A 39 -18.00 -19.16 -17.93
N GLY A 40 -18.83 -19.49 -16.93
CA GLY A 40 -18.64 -19.09 -15.53
C GLY A 40 -17.27 -19.49 -14.99
N TYR A 41 -16.72 -20.63 -15.40
CA TYR A 41 -15.37 -21.06 -15.00
C TYR A 41 -14.26 -20.22 -15.64
N LEU A 42 -14.45 -19.70 -16.86
CA LEU A 42 -13.48 -18.78 -17.46
C LEU A 42 -13.43 -17.45 -16.70
N ARG A 43 -14.59 -16.96 -16.25
CA ARG A 43 -14.68 -15.77 -15.38
C ARG A 43 -14.02 -16.00 -14.02
N LEU A 44 -14.17 -17.19 -13.44
CA LEU A 44 -13.48 -17.57 -12.20
C LEU A 44 -11.95 -17.61 -12.39
N VAL A 45 -11.46 -18.11 -13.54
CA VAL A 45 -10.03 -18.10 -13.87
C VAL A 45 -9.50 -16.67 -13.94
N ASP A 46 -10.21 -15.76 -14.62
CA ASP A 46 -9.78 -14.36 -14.73
C ASP A 46 -9.80 -13.65 -13.36
N ALA A 47 -10.85 -13.85 -12.56
CA ALA A 47 -10.91 -13.30 -11.20
C ALA A 47 -9.80 -13.84 -10.30
N SER A 48 -9.48 -15.14 -10.41
CA SER A 48 -8.38 -15.77 -9.67
C SER A 48 -7.01 -15.25 -10.11
N ARG A 49 -6.81 -14.99 -11.42
CA ARG A 49 -5.60 -14.36 -11.97
C ARG A 49 -5.37 -12.99 -11.31
N VAL A 50 -6.40 -12.14 -11.26
CA VAL A 50 -6.33 -10.82 -10.60
C VAL A 50 -6.00 -10.99 -9.11
N GLY A 51 -6.65 -11.92 -8.42
CA GLY A 51 -6.35 -12.22 -7.01
C GLY A 51 -4.90 -12.68 -6.77
N ALA A 52 -4.35 -13.50 -7.68
CA ALA A 52 -2.98 -13.97 -7.61
C ALA A 52 -1.94 -12.87 -7.92
N GLU A 53 -2.24 -12.00 -8.88
CA GLU A 53 -1.43 -10.82 -9.20
C GLU A 53 -1.35 -9.88 -7.99
N GLU A 54 -2.50 -9.59 -7.37
CA GLU A 54 -2.56 -8.76 -6.18
C GLU A 54 -1.85 -9.39 -4.99
N ALA A 55 -2.12 -10.67 -4.65
CA ALA A 55 -1.42 -11.35 -3.57
C ALA A 55 0.10 -11.38 -3.80
N SER A 56 0.54 -11.54 -5.04
CA SER A 56 1.97 -11.48 -5.42
C SER A 56 2.55 -10.08 -5.29
N ARG A 57 1.78 -9.05 -5.65
CA ARG A 57 2.12 -7.64 -5.44
C ARG A 57 2.34 -7.42 -3.94
N LEU A 58 1.33 -7.72 -3.11
CA LEU A 58 1.35 -7.56 -1.65
C LEU A 58 2.56 -8.26 -0.99
N LEU A 59 2.85 -9.49 -1.43
CA LEU A 59 3.99 -10.26 -0.92
C LEU A 59 5.32 -9.55 -1.21
N ARG A 60 5.50 -8.99 -2.41
CA ARG A 60 6.71 -8.23 -2.76
C ARG A 60 6.85 -7.02 -1.84
N GLU A 61 5.78 -6.27 -1.60
CA GLU A 61 5.79 -5.07 -0.72
C GLU A 61 6.14 -5.45 0.71
N ALA A 62 5.56 -6.53 1.23
CA ALA A 62 5.87 -7.02 2.58
C ALA A 62 7.35 -7.43 2.71
N VAL A 63 7.89 -8.15 1.71
CA VAL A 63 9.31 -8.53 1.67
C VAL A 63 10.20 -7.28 1.62
N GLN A 64 9.87 -6.33 0.76
CA GLN A 64 10.61 -5.09 0.61
C GLN A 64 10.55 -4.22 1.88
N GLY A 65 9.39 -4.14 2.53
CA GLY A 65 9.21 -3.51 3.84
C GLY A 65 10.05 -4.18 4.93
N ALA A 66 10.08 -5.51 4.97
CA ALA A 66 10.93 -6.25 5.91
C ALA A 66 12.43 -5.99 5.66
N ARG A 67 12.85 -5.89 4.39
CA ARG A 67 14.22 -5.54 4.01
C ARG A 67 14.60 -4.13 4.42
N ALA A 68 13.71 -3.16 4.21
CA ALA A 68 13.90 -1.77 4.64
C ALA A 68 13.93 -1.64 6.17
N ALA A 69 13.20 -2.49 6.90
CA ALA A 69 13.27 -2.59 8.36
C ALA A 69 14.54 -3.29 8.89
N GLY A 70 15.48 -3.67 8.01
CA GLY A 70 16.77 -4.26 8.38
C GLY A 70 16.78 -5.78 8.48
N HIS A 71 15.67 -6.49 8.20
CA HIS A 71 15.66 -7.95 8.26
C HIS A 71 16.50 -8.57 7.14
N SER A 72 17.30 -9.60 7.47
CA SER A 72 18.18 -10.28 6.51
C SER A 72 17.39 -11.09 5.47
N TRP A 73 17.98 -11.31 4.29
CA TRP A 73 17.42 -12.22 3.28
C TRP A 73 17.24 -13.66 3.79
N GLU A 74 18.05 -14.07 4.76
CA GLU A 74 17.91 -15.36 5.45
C GLU A 74 16.63 -15.40 6.28
N THR A 75 16.35 -14.34 7.04
CA THR A 75 15.12 -14.22 7.84
C THR A 75 13.88 -14.26 6.95
N VAL A 76 13.91 -13.50 5.85
CA VAL A 76 12.83 -13.47 4.85
C VAL A 76 12.65 -14.86 4.20
N GLY A 77 13.73 -15.49 3.75
CA GLY A 77 13.68 -16.83 3.14
C GLY A 77 13.04 -17.86 4.07
N ARG A 78 13.44 -17.87 5.35
CA ARG A 78 12.86 -18.76 6.36
C ARG A 78 11.35 -18.58 6.51
N ILE A 79 10.86 -17.33 6.58
CA ILE A 79 9.41 -17.04 6.67
C ILE A 79 8.68 -17.52 5.41
N LEU A 80 9.29 -17.35 4.25
CA LEU A 80 8.71 -17.75 2.96
C LEU A 80 8.84 -19.26 2.67
N GLY A 81 9.53 -20.03 3.51
CA GLY A 81 9.81 -21.44 3.28
C GLY A 81 10.75 -21.70 2.10
N VAL A 82 11.63 -20.74 1.77
CA VAL A 82 12.61 -20.85 0.66
C VAL A 82 14.02 -20.54 1.13
N SER A 83 15.03 -20.92 0.34
CA SER A 83 16.41 -20.57 0.66
C SER A 83 16.67 -19.06 0.56
N ARG A 84 17.71 -18.58 1.26
CA ARG A 84 18.18 -17.18 1.17
C ARG A 84 18.39 -16.74 -0.28
N GLN A 85 19.04 -17.59 -1.09
CA GLN A 85 19.31 -17.30 -2.50
C GLN A 85 18.03 -17.27 -3.33
N ALA A 86 17.09 -18.18 -3.09
CA ALA A 86 15.79 -18.18 -3.77
C ALA A 86 14.96 -16.92 -3.44
N ALA A 87 14.97 -16.47 -2.17
CA ALA A 87 14.34 -15.21 -1.77
C ALA A 87 15.03 -14.02 -2.45
N GLN A 88 16.36 -13.97 -2.43
CA GLN A 88 17.11 -12.87 -3.02
C GLN A 88 16.89 -12.79 -4.54
N GLN A 89 16.90 -13.91 -5.27
CA GLN A 89 16.61 -13.95 -6.70
C GLN A 89 15.18 -13.47 -7.01
N ARG A 90 14.20 -13.88 -6.21
CA ARG A 90 12.78 -13.55 -6.43
C ARG A 90 12.44 -12.09 -6.10
N PHE A 91 13.13 -11.48 -5.14
CA PHE A 91 12.72 -10.19 -4.56
C PHE A 91 13.77 -9.08 -4.65
N ALA A 92 15.05 -9.33 -4.93
CA ALA A 92 16.07 -8.27 -4.95
C ALA A 92 16.04 -7.40 -6.23
N GLY A 93 15.39 -7.85 -7.31
CA GLY A 93 15.46 -7.21 -8.64
C GLY A 93 14.38 -6.18 -8.98
N ALA A 94 13.48 -5.84 -8.05
CA ALA A 94 12.37 -4.90 -8.31
C ALA A 94 12.61 -3.54 -7.64
N SER A 95 13.70 -2.87 -7.99
CA SER A 95 13.78 -1.40 -7.85
C SER A 95 13.29 -0.80 -9.16
N ALA A 96 12.22 0.00 -9.10
CA ALA A 96 11.67 0.67 -10.28
C ALA A 96 12.73 1.59 -10.95
N PRO A 97 12.77 1.64 -12.29
CA PRO A 97 13.56 2.62 -13.03
C PRO A 97 12.90 4.01 -13.00
N GLY A 98 13.72 5.07 -12.93
CA GLY A 98 13.40 6.37 -13.53
C GLY A 98 13.34 7.58 -12.60
N ALA A 99 14.49 8.22 -12.35
CA ALA A 99 14.56 9.68 -12.47
C ALA A 99 14.84 9.99 -13.95
N PRO A 100 14.17 10.98 -14.57
CA PRO A 100 14.78 12.32 -14.64
C PRO A 100 13.82 13.53 -14.54
N THR A 101 14.45 14.61 -14.09
CA THR A 101 14.22 16.07 -14.19
C THR A 101 13.18 16.67 -15.16
N GLY A 102 12.38 17.60 -14.64
CA GLY A 102 12.37 19.00 -15.10
C GLY A 102 11.35 19.45 -16.15
N GLY A 103 10.43 20.34 -15.73
CA GLY A 103 10.05 21.54 -16.48
C GLY A 103 8.83 21.48 -17.42
N GLY A 104 7.68 21.94 -16.94
CA GLY A 104 6.52 22.29 -17.78
C GLY A 104 5.63 23.32 -17.08
N ALA A 105 5.66 24.56 -17.55
CA ALA A 105 4.92 25.70 -17.00
C ALA A 105 3.40 25.46 -17.01
N GLY A 106 2.76 25.70 -15.84
CA GLY A 106 1.32 25.65 -15.64
C GLY A 106 0.80 24.46 -14.82
N ALA A 107 1.61 23.42 -14.62
CA ALA A 107 1.31 22.35 -13.67
C ALA A 107 1.81 22.75 -12.27
N ALA A 108 1.01 22.52 -11.23
CA ALA A 108 1.46 22.70 -9.85
C ALA A 108 2.77 21.94 -9.64
N GLU A 109 3.75 22.59 -9.02
CA GLU A 109 5.12 22.06 -8.89
C GLU A 109 5.08 20.72 -8.16
N ARG A 110 5.67 19.68 -8.75
CA ARG A 110 5.72 18.33 -8.16
C ARG A 110 7.14 17.92 -7.83
N ARG A 111 7.30 17.22 -6.71
CA ARG A 111 8.57 16.58 -6.33
C ARG A 111 8.35 15.20 -5.73
N ILE A 112 9.39 14.38 -5.82
CA ILE A 112 9.43 13.04 -5.24
C ILE A 112 10.23 13.07 -3.94
N LEU A 113 9.61 12.63 -2.85
CA LEU A 113 10.27 12.38 -1.58
C LEU A 113 10.80 10.95 -1.57
N SER A 114 12.12 10.78 -1.56
CA SER A 114 12.81 9.50 -1.48
C SER A 114 14.23 9.67 -0.92
N PRO A 115 14.85 8.63 -0.34
CA PRO A 115 14.29 7.30 -0.04
C PRO A 115 13.40 7.34 1.22
N LEU A 116 12.21 6.75 1.14
CA LEU A 116 11.28 6.65 2.26
C LEU A 116 11.07 5.21 2.72
N THR A 117 10.73 5.07 4.00
CA THR A 117 10.45 3.84 4.73
C THR A 117 9.26 4.08 5.64
N ALA A 118 8.63 2.99 6.08
CA ALA A 118 7.51 3.01 7.03
C ALA A 118 7.76 3.81 8.33
N PHE A 119 9.03 4.11 8.65
CA PHE A 119 9.47 4.79 9.86
C PHE A 119 9.78 6.28 9.65
N ASN A 120 10.26 6.68 8.47
CA ASN A 120 10.66 8.07 8.20
C ASN A 120 9.66 8.83 7.30
N GLU A 121 8.78 8.12 6.59
CA GLU A 121 7.87 8.72 5.61
C GLU A 121 6.90 9.72 6.23
N MET A 122 6.40 9.47 7.44
CA MET A 122 5.48 10.39 8.10
C MET A 122 6.17 11.69 8.53
N ALA A 123 7.41 11.62 9.00
CA ALA A 123 8.19 12.81 9.33
C ALA A 123 8.53 13.63 8.09
N ALA A 124 8.86 12.96 6.97
CA ALA A 124 9.09 13.60 5.69
C ALA A 124 7.82 14.29 5.15
N LEU A 125 6.65 13.66 5.32
CA LEU A 125 5.37 14.25 4.93
C LEU A 125 4.97 15.42 5.84
N GLU A 126 5.24 15.34 7.14
CA GLU A 126 5.00 16.44 8.07
C GLU A 126 5.85 17.67 7.73
N GLU A 127 7.14 17.46 7.42
CA GLU A 127 8.03 18.53 6.97
C GLU A 127 7.55 19.16 5.66
N ALA A 128 7.26 18.32 4.66
CA ALA A 128 6.73 18.78 3.39
C ALA A 128 5.38 19.51 3.56
N GLY A 129 4.50 19.00 4.41
CA GLY A 129 3.20 19.58 4.72
C GLY A 129 3.31 20.97 5.34
N ARG A 130 4.27 21.19 6.25
CA ARG A 130 4.56 22.53 6.81
C ARG A 130 5.00 23.53 5.73
N ASP A 131 5.72 23.05 4.73
CA ASP A 131 6.22 23.85 3.60
C ASP A 131 5.19 24.01 2.47
N GLY A 132 3.93 23.59 2.69
CA GLY A 132 2.86 23.73 1.71
C GLY A 132 2.78 22.61 0.67
N TRP A 133 3.46 21.49 0.88
CA TRP A 133 3.42 20.35 -0.05
C TRP A 133 2.42 19.30 0.40
N HIS A 134 1.50 18.91 -0.49
CA HIS A 134 0.52 17.88 -0.19
C HIS A 134 0.71 16.61 -1.00
N LEU A 135 0.36 15.47 -0.40
CA LEU A 135 0.54 14.19 -1.04
C LEU A 135 -0.45 14.01 -2.19
N VAL A 136 0.02 13.56 -3.36
CA VAL A 136 -0.82 13.29 -4.54
C VAL A 136 -0.68 11.86 -5.05
N GLY A 137 0.45 11.21 -4.78
CA GLY A 137 0.70 9.82 -5.15
C GLY A 137 1.77 9.20 -4.25
N TYR A 138 1.87 7.88 -4.22
CA TYR A 138 2.91 7.18 -3.47
C TYR A 138 3.17 5.81 -4.07
N GLY A 139 4.41 5.37 -3.91
CA GLY A 139 4.85 4.00 -4.14
C GLY A 139 5.53 3.46 -2.89
N SER A 140 6.11 2.26 -3.00
CA SER A 140 6.63 1.52 -1.83
C SER A 140 7.70 2.26 -1.03
N PHE A 141 8.44 3.18 -1.67
CA PHE A 141 9.60 3.88 -1.09
C PHE A 141 9.69 5.34 -1.47
N PHE A 142 8.62 5.88 -2.05
CA PHE A 142 8.57 7.27 -2.45
C PHE A 142 7.17 7.83 -2.30
N HIS A 143 7.11 9.13 -2.07
CA HIS A 143 5.87 9.89 -2.08
C HIS A 143 5.97 10.99 -3.13
N GLU A 144 4.94 11.15 -3.94
CA GLU A 144 4.80 12.26 -4.88
C GLU A 144 3.99 13.36 -4.19
N VAL A 145 4.59 14.53 -4.06
CA VAL A 145 3.96 15.69 -3.43
C VAL A 145 3.88 16.85 -4.41
N GLU A 146 2.82 17.64 -4.28
CA GLU A 146 2.50 18.79 -5.13
C GLU A 146 2.42 20.05 -4.26
N ALA A 147 2.97 21.15 -4.77
CA ALA A 147 3.02 22.43 -4.06
C ALA A 147 1.62 23.07 -3.94
N SER A 148 1.38 23.72 -2.80
CA SER A 148 0.12 24.38 -2.46
C SER A 148 0.39 25.67 -1.69
N ALA A 149 -0.56 26.60 -1.71
CA ALA A 149 -0.45 27.89 -1.03
C ALA A 149 -0.62 27.82 0.50
N HIS A 150 -1.03 26.67 1.03
CA HIS A 150 -1.35 26.47 2.45
C HIS A 150 -0.71 25.19 2.98
N PRO A 151 -0.42 25.10 4.29
CA PRO A 151 0.14 23.89 4.88
C PRO A 151 -0.87 22.74 4.93
N TRP A 152 -0.34 21.53 5.00
CA TRP A 152 -1.11 20.29 5.00
C TRP A 152 -0.71 19.38 6.16
N GLU A 153 -1.70 18.64 6.66
CA GLU A 153 -1.50 17.53 7.57
C GLU A 153 -1.66 16.21 6.83
N HIS A 154 -0.81 15.23 7.12
CA HIS A 154 -0.88 13.90 6.53
C HIS A 154 -0.97 12.86 7.63
N CYS A 155 -1.73 11.82 7.38
CA CYS A 155 -1.76 10.67 8.26
C CYS A 155 -1.78 9.36 7.47
N ARG A 156 -1.29 8.31 8.11
CA ARG A 156 -1.27 6.95 7.59
C ARG A 156 -2.07 6.06 8.52
N VAL A 157 -2.98 5.26 7.97
CA VAL A 157 -3.78 4.28 8.71
C VAL A 157 -3.62 2.90 8.08
N THR A 158 -3.77 1.84 8.87
CA THR A 158 -3.81 0.48 8.34
C THR A 158 -5.13 0.23 7.61
N LEU A 159 -5.07 -0.52 6.50
CA LEU A 159 -6.26 -0.98 5.77
C LEU A 159 -7.17 -1.86 6.62
N SER A 160 -6.63 -2.56 7.64
CA SER A 160 -7.39 -3.38 8.58
C SER A 160 -8.30 -2.58 9.52
N ALA A 161 -8.19 -1.25 9.59
CA ALA A 161 -9.04 -0.39 10.41
C ALA A 161 -10.40 -0.09 9.75
N GLY A 162 -11.05 -1.14 9.22
CA GLY A 162 -12.32 -1.07 8.49
C GLY A 162 -13.41 -0.34 9.29
N GLY A 163 -13.79 0.85 8.82
CA GLY A 163 -14.77 1.72 9.48
C GLY A 163 -14.24 3.12 9.82
N ARG A 164 -12.92 3.31 9.94
CA ARG A 164 -12.33 4.62 10.26
C ARG A 164 -12.43 5.63 9.11
N HIS A 165 -12.54 5.17 7.86
CA HIS A 165 -12.63 6.00 6.65
C HIS A 165 -13.78 7.02 6.71
N ARG A 166 -15.01 6.56 6.99
CA ARG A 166 -16.20 7.43 7.04
C ARG A 166 -16.05 8.56 8.08
N ARG A 167 -15.43 8.24 9.22
CA ARG A 167 -15.13 9.23 10.26
C ARG A 167 -14.05 10.22 9.80
N MET A 168 -13.00 9.72 9.14
CA MET A 168 -11.91 10.55 8.64
C MET A 168 -12.40 11.53 7.57
N GLU A 169 -13.23 11.08 6.62
CA GLU A 169 -13.85 11.97 5.63
C GLU A 169 -14.72 13.05 6.28
N ALA A 170 -15.52 12.68 7.30
CA ALA A 170 -16.31 13.64 8.07
C ALA A 170 -15.44 14.66 8.85
N GLU A 171 -14.21 14.30 9.23
CA GLU A 171 -13.22 15.16 9.87
C GLU A 171 -12.36 15.96 8.84
N GLY A 172 -12.71 15.89 7.55
CA GLY A 172 -12.07 16.64 6.47
C GLY A 172 -10.83 15.98 5.86
N TRP A 173 -10.57 14.70 6.17
CA TRP A 173 -9.46 13.96 5.58
C TRP A 173 -9.80 13.45 4.18
N ILE A 174 -8.89 13.69 3.24
CA ILE A 174 -9.00 13.31 1.84
C ILE A 174 -8.08 12.10 1.61
N PRO A 175 -8.61 10.96 1.11
CA PRO A 175 -7.77 9.82 0.78
C PRO A 175 -6.89 10.13 -0.44
N VAL A 176 -5.64 9.65 -0.41
CA VAL A 176 -4.73 9.77 -1.56
C VAL A 176 -4.58 8.40 -2.24
N GLY A 177 -4.79 8.35 -3.55
CA GLY A 177 -4.68 7.13 -4.35
C GLY A 177 -5.67 6.02 -3.96
N ALA A 178 -5.47 4.83 -4.55
CA ALA A 178 -6.31 3.65 -4.32
C ALA A 178 -6.00 2.90 -2.99
N GLY A 179 -4.95 3.29 -2.26
CA GLY A 179 -4.42 2.54 -1.10
C GLY A 179 -3.27 1.60 -1.49
N TRP A 180 -2.20 1.57 -0.69
CA TRP A 180 -1.05 0.66 -0.87
C TRP A 180 -0.88 -0.17 0.39
N PHE A 181 -1.16 -1.47 0.29
CA PHE A 181 -1.11 -2.37 1.43
C PHE A 181 0.26 -2.34 2.17
N PRO A 182 0.27 -2.36 3.52
CA PRO A 182 -0.88 -2.44 4.42
C PRO A 182 -1.49 -1.07 4.78
N TRP A 183 -1.08 0.01 4.11
CA TRP A 183 -1.34 1.39 4.50
C TRP A 183 -2.31 2.14 3.57
N ARG A 184 -2.98 3.14 4.11
CA ARG A 184 -3.68 4.15 3.33
C ARG A 184 -3.31 5.52 3.87
N TYR A 185 -2.97 6.41 2.95
CA TYR A 185 -2.60 7.78 3.28
C TYR A 185 -3.78 8.73 3.09
N TYR A 186 -3.88 9.68 3.99
CA TYR A 186 -4.85 10.75 3.95
C TYR A 186 -4.14 12.08 4.11
N LYS A 187 -4.72 13.12 3.52
CA LYS A 187 -4.28 14.51 3.67
C LYS A 187 -5.43 15.40 4.08
N ARG A 188 -5.14 16.48 4.81
CA ARG A 188 -6.12 17.50 5.18
C ARG A 188 -5.47 18.88 5.12
N PRO A 189 -6.11 19.90 4.51
CA PRO A 189 -5.58 21.24 4.51
C PRO A 189 -5.67 21.83 5.92
N LEU A 190 -4.59 22.48 6.37
CA LEU A 190 -4.63 23.28 7.59
C LEU A 190 -5.08 24.68 7.19
N GLY A 191 -6.23 25.12 7.72
CA GLY A 191 -6.68 26.49 7.54
C GLY A 191 -5.69 27.50 8.15
N PRO A 192 -5.78 28.79 7.78
CA PRO A 192 -4.89 29.82 8.32
C PRO A 192 -4.90 29.94 9.86
N ASP A 193 -5.89 29.36 10.54
CA ASP A 193 -6.09 29.48 11.99
C ASP A 193 -5.54 28.31 12.84
N THR A 194 -4.91 27.28 12.27
CA THR A 194 -4.43 26.14 13.08
C THR A 194 -3.00 26.27 13.61
N LYS A 195 -2.38 27.46 13.49
CA LYS A 195 -1.05 27.75 14.07
C LYS A 195 -1.18 28.32 15.50
N ALA A 196 -1.98 27.69 16.35
CA ALA A 196 -2.07 28.05 17.77
C ALA A 196 -2.67 26.93 18.63
N ALA A 197 -1.93 25.84 18.87
CA ALA A 197 -2.03 25.08 20.11
C ALA A 197 -0.88 24.06 20.25
N ARG A 198 0.15 24.49 20.98
CA ARG A 198 1.11 23.72 21.79
C ARG A 198 1.83 22.51 21.20
#